data_AF-A0A961JH80-F1
#
_entry.id   AF-A0A961JH80-F1
#
_cell.length_a   1.000
_cell.length_b   1.000
_cell.length_c   1.000
_cell.angle_alpha   90.00
_cell.angle_beta   90.00
_cell.angle_gamma   90.00
#
_symmetry.space_group_name_H-M   'P 1'
#
loop_
_entity.id
_entity.type
_entity.pdbx_description
1 polymer ?
#
loop_
_entity_poly.entity_id
_entity_poly.type
_entity_poly.pdbx_seq_one_letter_code
_entity_poly.pdbx_strand_id
1 'polypeptide(L)' 'RGTKYWPGNGVDMGRDHTIFAVTEGAVTFHKGLKGRTFISVLPVAEAAE' A
#
# COMPACT_ATOMS: atom_id res chain seq x y z
N ARG A 1 12.41 14.76 4.31
CA ARG A 1 12.59 13.32 4.04
C ARG A 1 12.07 12.54 5.25
N GLY A 2 11.35 11.44 5.05
CA GLY A 2 10.65 10.65 6.07
C GLY A 2 9.43 9.93 5.48
N THR A 3 8.81 9.00 6.21
CA THR A 3 7.64 8.23 5.76
C THR A 3 6.34 9.02 5.98
N LYS A 4 5.92 9.79 4.97
CA LYS A 4 4.57 10.40 4.94
C LYS A 4 3.48 9.33 4.76
N TYR A 5 3.83 8.30 4.01
CA TYR A 5 3.01 7.13 3.74
C TYR A 5 3.70 5.88 4.28
N TRP A 6 2.92 4.93 4.76
CA TRP A 6 3.38 3.69 5.34
C TRP A 6 2.93 2.51 4.48
N PRO A 7 3.78 1.48 4.30
CA PRO A 7 3.38 0.28 3.57
C PRO A 7 2.29 -0.45 4.36
N GLY A 8 1.24 -0.83 3.65
CA GLY A 8 0.15 -1.69 4.09
C GLY A 8 0.23 -3.05 3.41
N ASN A 9 -0.92 -3.60 3.02
CA ASN A 9 -0.99 -4.93 2.41
C ASN A 9 -0.65 -4.89 0.91
N GLY A 10 0.08 -5.87 0.39
CA GLY A 10 0.40 -5.94 -1.05
C GLY A 10 1.42 -4.91 -1.56
N VAL A 11 2.07 -4.18 -0.66
CA VAL A 11 3.13 -3.21 -0.97
C VAL A 11 4.32 -3.41 -0.03
N ASP A 12 5.50 -3.02 -0.48
CA ASP A 12 6.72 -3.03 0.33
C ASP A 12 7.50 -1.71 0.17
N MET A 13 8.47 -1.45 1.04
CA MET A 13 9.20 -0.19 1.12
C MET A 13 10.70 -0.38 0.94
N GLY A 14 11.26 0.34 -0.03
CA GLY A 14 12.69 0.38 -0.30
C GLY A 14 13.49 1.16 0.76
N ARG A 15 14.83 1.06 0.67
CA ARG A 15 15.79 1.71 1.60
C ARG A 15 15.66 3.23 1.63
N ASP A 16 15.22 3.84 0.55
CA ASP A 16 15.00 5.27 0.40
C ASP A 16 13.56 5.71 0.77
N HIS A 17 12.76 4.82 1.35
CA HIS A 17 11.34 4.98 1.67
C HIS A 17 10.41 5.07 0.45
N THR A 18 10.87 4.61 -0.72
CA THR A 18 10.01 4.44 -1.89
C THR A 18 9.11 3.22 -1.70
N ILE A 19 7.80 3.37 -1.85
CA ILE A 19 6.83 2.28 -1.75
C ILE A 19 6.56 1.71 -3.15
N PHE A 20 6.60 0.39 -3.28
CA PHE A 20 6.32 -0.33 -4.53
C PHE A 20 5.31 -1.46 -4.31
N ALA A 21 4.58 -1.82 -5.36
CA ALA A 21 3.62 -2.92 -5.31
C ALA A 21 4.35 -4.26 -5.41
N VAL A 22 3.93 -5.23 -4.58
CA VAL A 22 4.42 -6.62 -4.64
C VAL A 22 3.39 -7.56 -5.26
N THR A 23 2.14 -7.09 -5.37
CA THR A 23 1.00 -7.82 -5.94
C THR A 23 0.26 -6.94 -6.93
N GLU A 24 -0.34 -7.55 -7.95
CA GLU A 24 -1.24 -6.86 -8.86
C GLU A 24 -2.58 -6.58 -8.21
N GLY A 25 -3.19 -5.44 -8.53
CA GLY A 25 -4.44 -5.02 -7.92
C GLY A 25 -4.69 -3.53 -7.96
N ALA A 26 -5.67 -3.08 -7.18
CA ALA A 26 -6.04 -1.68 -7.05
C ALA A 26 -5.35 -1.04 -5.84
N VAL A 27 -4.75 0.14 -6.04
CA VAL A 27 -4.12 0.92 -4.96
C VAL A 27 -5.19 1.59 -4.11
N THR A 28 -5.10 1.41 -2.80
CA THR A 28 -6.01 2.01 -1.82
C THR A 28 -5.23 2.76 -0.75
N PHE A 29 -5.80 3.87 -0.31
CA PHE A 29 -5.25 4.70 0.76
C PHE A 29 -6.20 4.66 1.94
N HIS A 30 -5.68 4.32 3.12
CA HIS A 30 -6.47 4.36 4.35
C HIS A 30 -5.73 5.07 5.45
N LYS A 31 -6.48 5.71 6.35
CA LYS A 31 -5.92 6.38 7.53
C LYS A 31 -5.97 5.42 8.70
N GLY A 32 -4.82 5.12 9.27
CA GLY A 32 -4.68 4.30 10.48
C GLY A 32 -4.57 5.15 11.75
N LEU A 33 -4.23 4.50 12.86
CA LEU A 33 -4.06 5.17 14.15
C LEU A 33 -2.99 6.27 14.11
N LYS A 34 -3.21 7.31 14.93
CA LYS A 34 -2.35 8.52 15.02
C LYS A 34 -2.21 9.29 13.71
N GLY A 35 -3.20 9.21 12.81
CA GLY A 35 -3.23 9.99 11.58
C GLY A 35 -2.24 9.53 10.51
N ARG A 36 -1.67 8.33 10.65
CA ARG A 36 -0.77 7.75 9.63
C ARG A 36 -1.58 7.33 8.42
N THR A 37 -1.06 7.63 7.23
CA THR A 37 -1.67 7.18 5.97
C THR A 37 -0.95 5.93 5.50
N PHE A 38 -1.70 4.86 5.28
CA PHE A 38 -1.21 3.58 4.80
C PHE A 38 -1.65 3.38 3.35
N ILE A 39 -0.74 2.84 2.55
CA ILE A 39 -0.97 2.48 1.16
C ILE A 39 -1.05 0.97 1.10
N SER A 40 -2.12 0.42 0.53
CA SER A 40 -2.26 -1.03 0.31
C SER A 40 -2.69 -1.27 -1.12
N VAL A 41 -2.23 -2.36 -1.73
CA VAL A 41 -2.80 -2.88 -2.97
C VAL A 41 -3.77 -3.99 -2.59
N LEU A 42 -5.05 -3.79 -2.91
CA LEU A 42 -6.04 -4.84 -2.81
C LEU A 42 -5.97 -5.68 -4.08
N PRO A 43 -5.75 -7.01 -3.98
CA PRO A 43 -5.83 -7.86 -5.15
C PRO A 43 -7.21 -7.68 -5.76
N VAL A 44 -7.24 -7.34 -7.04
CA VAL A 44 -8.50 -7.39 -7.79
C VAL A 44 -8.78 -8.88 -7.88
N ALA A 45 -9.66 -9.38 -7.00
CA ALA A 45 -10.21 -10.70 -7.19
C ALA A 45 -10.77 -10.67 -8.62
N GLU A 46 -10.17 -11.45 -9.52
CA GLU A 46 -10.85 -11.86 -10.74
C GLU A 46 -12.20 -12.37 -10.25
N ALA A 47 -13.24 -11.59 -10.49
CA ALA A 47 -14.59 -12.10 -10.45
C ALA A 47 -14.56 -13.24 -11.47
N ALA A 48 -14.51 -14.46 -10.97
CA ALA A 48 -14.62 -15.66 -11.78
C ALA A 48 -15.91 -15.50 -12.60
N GLU A 49 -15.72 -15.31 -13.90
CA GLU A 49 -16.72 -15.54 -14.94
C GLU A 49 -17.09 -17.03 -14.99
#